data_AF-A0A931R521-F1
#
_entry.id   AF-A0A931R521-F1
#
_cell.length_a   1.000
_cell.length_b   1.000
_cell.length_c   1.000
_cell.angle_alpha   90.00
_cell.angle_beta   90.00
_cell.angle_gamma   90.00
#
_symmetry.space_group_name_H-M   'P 1'
#
loop_
_entity.id
_entity.type
_entity.pdbx_description
1 polymer ?
#
loop_
_entity_poly.entity_id
_entity_poly.type
_entity_poly.pdbx_seq_one_letter_code
_entity_poly.pdbx_strand_id
1 'polypeptide(L)' 'EYGFYSNVNPEVDHPRWSQATERRIGEFLRRKTLMFNGYGDQVASLYKGMDLRKLY' A
#
# COMPACT_ATOMS: atom_id res chain seq x y z
N GLU A 1 -11.40 8.27 1.35
CA GLU A 1 -10.78 9.55 1.71
C GLU A 1 -9.33 9.46 1.26
N TYR A 2 -9.10 9.59 -0.05
CA TYR A 2 -7.83 9.16 -0.64
C TYR A 2 -6.76 10.24 -0.44
N GLY A 3 -5.68 9.88 0.22
CA GLY A 3 -4.52 10.75 0.35
C GLY A 3 -3.81 10.99 -0.98
N PHE A 4 -3.13 12.13 -1.09
CA PHE A 4 -2.48 12.57 -2.33
C PHE A 4 -1.47 11.54 -2.89
N TYR A 5 -0.68 10.91 -2.01
CA TYR A 5 0.34 9.97 -2.45
C TYR A 5 -0.21 8.61 -2.85
N SER A 6 -1.28 8.13 -2.20
CA SER A 6 -1.96 6.87 -2.53
C SER A 6 -1.04 5.66 -2.78
N ASN A 7 0.16 5.65 -2.20
CA ASN A 7 1.13 4.55 -2.32
C ASN A 7 0.57 3.30 -1.65
N VAL A 8 0.67 2.14 -2.32
CA VAL A 8 0.23 0.87 -1.75
C VAL A 8 1.06 0.55 -0.51
N ASN A 9 0.41 0.57 0.65
CA ASN A 9 1.03 0.34 1.94
C ASN A 9 0.16 -0.62 2.79
N PRO A 10 0.61 -1.87 3.03
CA PRO A 10 -0.14 -2.85 3.82
C PRO A 10 -0.27 -2.49 5.31
N GLU A 11 0.53 -1.55 5.81
CA GLU A 11 0.54 -1.12 7.22
C GLU A 11 -0.41 0.06 7.50
N VAL A 12 -1.02 0.63 6.45
CA VAL A 12 -1.96 1.74 6.57
C VAL A 12 -3.31 1.28 6.05
N ASP A 13 -4.22 0.99 6.98
CA ASP A 13 -5.56 0.55 6.65
C ASP A 13 -6.43 1.68 6.09
N HIS A 14 -7.44 1.32 5.29
CA HIS A 14 -8.48 2.23 4.89
C HIS A 14 -9.53 2.33 6.03
N PRO A 15 -10.19 3.48 6.25
CA PRO A 15 -11.21 3.66 7.30
C PRO A 15 -12.31 2.59 7.38
N ARG A 16 -12.53 1.85 6.28
CA ARG A 16 -13.61 0.87 6.12
C ARG A 16 -13.12 -0.57 5.94
N TRP A 17 -11.83 -0.79 5.69
CA TRP A 17 -11.28 -2.13 5.45
C TRP A 17 -9.76 -2.15 5.60
N SER A 18 -9.22 -3.31 5.97
CA SER A 18 -7.77 -3.49 6.03
C SER A 18 -7.13 -3.63 4.64
N GLN A 19 -5.96 -3.02 4.46
CA GLN A 19 -5.12 -3.10 3.24
C GLN A 19 -4.07 -4.23 3.32
N ALA A 20 -3.94 -4.92 4.46
CA ALA A 20 -2.89 -5.92 4.68
C ALA A 20 -2.97 -7.15 3.75
N THR A 21 -4.15 -7.43 3.20
CA THR A 21 -4.35 -8.56 2.27
C THR A 21 -5.18 -8.16 1.05
N GLU A 22 -4.90 -8.82 -0.06
CA GLU A 22 -5.56 -8.61 -1.34
C GLU A 22 -6.08 -9.93 -1.93
N ARG A 23 -7.07 -9.83 -2.82
CA ARG A 23 -7.56 -10.96 -3.61
C ARG A 23 -7.15 -10.74 -5.06
N ARG A 24 -6.14 -11.46 -5.52
CA ARG A 24 -5.74 -11.43 -6.92
C ARG A 24 -6.77 -12.15 -7.78
N ILE A 25 -7.19 -11.50 -8.85
CA ILE A 25 -8.11 -12.11 -9.81
C ILE A 25 -7.41 -13.30 -10.48
N GLY A 26 -8.05 -14.47 -10.41
CA GLY A 26 -7.48 -15.74 -10.87
C GLY A 26 -6.89 -16.62 -9.76
N GLU A 27 -6.80 -16.13 -8.52
CA GLU A 27 -6.38 -16.93 -7.35
C GLU A 27 -7.59 -17.23 -6.44
N PHE A 28 -7.62 -18.44 -5.87
CA PHE A 28 -8.70 -18.86 -4.95
C PHE A 28 -8.52 -18.32 -3.53
N LEU A 29 -7.27 -18.09 -3.11
CA LEU A 29 -6.94 -17.62 -1.77
C LEU A 29 -6.56 -16.14 -1.79
N ARG A 30 -6.64 -15.50 -0.62
CA ARG A 30 -6.07 -14.16 -0.41
C ARG A 30 -4.57 -14.26 -0.22
N ARG A 31 -3.86 -13.20 -0.58
CA ARG A 31 -2.42 -13.06 -0.36
C ARG A 31 -2.11 -11.78 0.40
N LYS A 32 -0.92 -11.70 0.99
CA LYS A 32 -0.44 -10.48 1.64
C LYS A 32 -0.16 -9.41 0.59
N THR A 33 -0.64 -8.19 0.84
CA THR A 33 -0.34 -7.03 0.01
C THR A 33 1.13 -6.65 0.21
N LEU A 34 1.84 -6.37 -0.88
CA LEU A 34 3.24 -5.98 -0.82
C LEU A 34 3.38 -4.45 -0.73
N MET A 35 4.38 -3.99 0.02
CA MET A 35 4.72 -2.56 0.07
C MET A 35 5.09 -2.05 -1.33
N PHE A 36 4.60 -0.86 -1.69
CA PHE A 36 4.70 -0.30 -3.04
C PHE A 36 4.26 -1.28 -4.13
N ASN A 37 3.33 -2.18 -3.80
CA ASN A 37 2.88 -3.26 -4.67
C ASN A 37 4.01 -4.17 -5.20
N GLY A 38 5.09 -4.30 -4.42
CA GLY A 38 6.27 -5.10 -4.77
C GLY A 38 7.39 -4.32 -5.47
N TYR A 39 7.21 -3.03 -5.75
CA TYR A 39 8.20 -2.19 -6.43
C TYR A 39 9.04 -1.34 -5.48
N GLY A 40 9.17 -1.77 -4.23
CA GLY A 40 9.86 -0.99 -3.19
C GLY A 40 11.28 -0.61 -3.59
N ASP A 41 12.04 -1.54 -4.17
CA ASP A 41 13.45 -1.29 -4.54
C ASP A 41 13.61 -0.21 -5.62
N GLN A 42 12.60 -0.03 -6.47
CA GLN A 42 12.63 0.95 -7.56
C GLN A 42 12.11 2.32 -7.11
N VAL A 43 11.09 2.37 -6.25
CA VAL A 43 10.38 3.62 -5.94
C VAL A 43 10.56 4.14 -4.51
N ALA A 44 11.01 3.32 -3.56
CA ALA A 44 11.10 3.71 -2.16
C ALA A 44 12.07 4.89 -1.93
N SER A 45 13.10 5.01 -2.79
CA SER A 45 14.06 6.11 -2.75
C SER A 45 13.41 7.48 -2.94
N LEU A 46 12.34 7.57 -3.74
CA LEU A 46 11.61 8.82 -4.02
C LEU A 46 10.87 9.37 -2.80
N TYR A 47 10.55 8.50 -1.85
CA TYR A 47 9.76 8.81 -0.66
C TYR A 47 10.56 8.76 0.63
N LYS A 48 11.88 8.49 0.55
CA LYS A 48 12.74 8.32 1.72
C LYS A 48 12.80 9.61 2.55
N GLY A 49 12.45 9.52 3.83
CA GLY A 49 12.44 10.64 4.76
C GLY A 49 11.20 11.54 4.69
N MET A 50 10.22 11.20 3.86
CA MET A 50 8.91 11.88 3.83
C MET A 50 7.92 11.19 4.77
N ASP A 51 7.02 11.97 5.37
CA ASP A 51 5.88 11.42 6.11
C ASP A 51 4.71 11.15 5.15
N LEU A 52 4.59 9.88 4.74
CA LEU A 52 3.57 9.41 3.81
C LEU A 52 2.15 9.42 4.39
N ARG A 53 1.98 9.65 5.70
CA ARG A 53 0.67 9.76 6.37
C ARG A 53 0.18 11.21 6.41
N LYS A 54 1.05 12.18 6.13
CA LYS A 54 0.78 13.62 6.31
C LYS A 54 -0.18 14.21 5.27
N LEU A 55 -0.45 13.50 4.18
CA LEU A 55 -1.42 13.90 3.15
C LEU A 55 -2.50 12.82 2.93
N TYR A 56 -2.92 12.12 3.99
CA TYR A 56 -4.04 11.15 3.96
C TYR A 56 -5.40 11.85 3.89
#